data_AF-A0A9D3UYV0-F1
#
_entry.id   AF-A0A9D3UYV0-F1
#
_cell.length_a   1.000
_cell.length_b   1.000
_cell.length_c   1.000
_cell.angle_alpha   90.00
_cell.angle_beta   90.00
_cell.angle_gamma   90.00
#
_symmetry.space_group_name_H-M   'P 1'
#
loop_
_entity.id
_entity.type
_entity.pdbx_description
1 polymer ?
#
loop_
_entity_poly.entity_id
_entity_poly.type
_entity_poly.pdbx_seq_one_letter_code
_entity_poly.pdbx_strand_id
1 'polypeptide(L)'
;MTSQDSSLLVYEYLPNGSLWDRLHTCRETELDWDTRYHIAVGAAKGLEYLHHGCERSVIHRDIKSSNILLDEFLKPRIADFGLAKMVQANGGQDSTHVIVGTHGYIAPRNLLSCCLGDYLTDSVS
;
A
#
# COMPACT_ATOMS: atom_id res chain seq x y z
N MET A 1 -7.04 36.90 8.84
CA MET A 1 -7.34 35.95 7.75
C MET A 1 -6.85 34.59 8.21
N THR A 2 -7.72 33.60 8.14
CA THR A 2 -7.73 32.34 8.91
C THR A 2 -6.44 31.53 8.79
N SER A 3 -5.92 31.08 9.93
CA SER A 3 -4.88 30.06 10.05
C SER A 3 -5.24 28.84 9.21
N GLN A 4 -4.51 28.58 8.14
CA GLN A 4 -4.58 27.30 7.43
C GLN A 4 -3.73 26.32 8.22
N ASP A 5 -4.39 25.42 8.97
CA ASP A 5 -3.75 24.29 9.65
C ASP A 5 -3.07 23.40 8.60
N SER A 6 -1.79 23.67 8.34
CA SER A 6 -0.98 22.87 7.43
C SER A 6 -0.39 21.70 8.22
N SER A 7 -0.87 20.50 7.93
CA SER A 7 -0.27 19.28 8.47
C SER A 7 0.90 18.88 7.59
N LEU A 8 2.11 18.80 8.19
CA LEU A 8 3.33 18.40 7.52
C LEU A 8 3.77 17.03 8.07
N LEU A 9 4.26 16.17 7.17
CA LEU A 9 4.72 14.84 7.50
C LEU A 9 6.21 14.74 7.15
N VAL A 10 7.03 14.47 8.17
CA VAL A 10 8.49 14.40 8.04
C VAL A 10 8.91 12.94 8.09
N TYR A 11 9.64 12.51 7.06
CA TYR A 11 10.15 11.16 6.92
C TYR A 11 11.68 11.16 6.79
N GLU A 12 12.28 10.01 7.06
CA GLU A 12 13.66 9.76 6.64
C GLU A 12 13.75 9.83 5.11
N TYR A 13 14.83 10.42 4.60
CA TYR A 13 15.07 10.48 3.17
C TYR A 13 15.67 9.15 2.69
N LEU A 14 15.10 8.57 1.63
CA LEU A 14 15.54 7.30 1.06
C LEU A 14 16.24 7.56 -0.28
N PRO A 15 17.59 7.45 -0.34
CA PRO A 15 18.39 7.98 -1.43
C PRO A 15 18.24 7.21 -2.74
N ASN A 16 17.79 5.95 -2.69
CA ASN A 16 17.63 5.11 -3.87
C ASN A 16 16.25 5.23 -4.55
N GLY A 17 15.40 6.13 -4.05
CA GLY A 17 14.10 6.44 -4.65
C GLY A 17 13.11 5.29 -4.55
N SER A 18 12.15 5.24 -5.47
CA SER A 18 11.17 4.16 -5.53
C SER A 18 11.68 2.95 -6.32
N LEU A 19 11.13 1.78 -6.03
CA LEU A 19 11.37 0.58 -6.82
C LEU A 19 10.92 0.77 -8.27
N TRP A 20 9.87 1.56 -8.52
CA TRP A 20 9.46 1.91 -9.88
C TRP A 20 10.57 2.62 -10.65
N ASP A 21 11.22 3.61 -10.04
CA ASP A 21 12.31 4.37 -10.67
C ASP A 21 13.51 3.47 -10.97
N ARG A 22 13.81 2.54 -10.06
CA ARG A 22 14.90 1.56 -10.26
C ARG A 22 14.58 0.52 -11.33
N LEU A 23 13.32 0.21 -11.56
CA LEU A 23 12.92 -0.77 -12.59
C LEU A 23 12.75 -0.15 -13.98
N HIS A 24 12.36 1.11 -14.09
CA HIS A 24 11.94 1.72 -15.37
C HIS A 24 12.82 2.89 -15.84
N THR A 25 13.51 3.58 -14.92
CA THR A 25 14.18 4.86 -15.22
C THR A 25 15.70 4.78 -15.09
N CYS A 26 16.21 3.99 -14.13
CA CYS A 26 17.65 3.79 -13.94
C CYS A 26 18.22 2.73 -14.89
N ARG A 27 18.94 3.18 -15.94
CA ARG A 27 19.65 2.30 -16.88
C ARG A 27 21.10 2.00 -16.51
N GLU A 28 21.67 2.71 -15.54
CA GLU A 28 23.10 2.58 -15.20
C GLU A 28 23.41 1.40 -14.27
N THR A 29 22.41 0.89 -13.54
CA THR A 29 22.54 -0.28 -12.66
C THR A 29 21.22 -1.01 -12.65
N GLU A 30 21.07 -1.98 -13.56
CA GLU A 30 19.94 -2.90 -13.50
C GLU A 30 20.03 -3.71 -12.20
N LEU A 31 18.92 -3.80 -11.48
CA LEU A 31 18.81 -4.69 -10.33
C LEU A 31 19.01 -6.13 -10.83
N ASP A 32 20.00 -6.82 -10.31
CA ASP A 32 20.17 -8.25 -10.58
C ASP A 32 19.05 -9.06 -9.94
N TRP A 33 18.95 -10.33 -10.33
CA TRP A 33 17.88 -11.20 -9.86
C TRP A 33 17.90 -11.39 -8.34
N ASP A 34 19.08 -11.52 -7.76
CA ASP A 34 19.27 -11.72 -6.32
C ASP A 34 18.77 -10.52 -5.51
N THR A 35 19.13 -9.30 -5.93
CA THR A 35 18.65 -8.07 -5.31
C THR A 35 17.12 -7.95 -5.45
N ARG A 36 16.56 -8.28 -6.62
CA ARG A 36 15.08 -8.27 -6.81
C ARG A 36 14.38 -9.24 -5.88
N TYR A 37 14.94 -10.44 -5.71
CA TYR A 37 14.42 -11.44 -4.79
C TYR A 37 14.45 -10.92 -3.35
N HIS A 38 15.57 -10.33 -2.92
CA HIS A 38 15.69 -9.74 -1.59
C HIS A 38 14.71 -8.58 -1.35
N ILE A 39 14.50 -7.73 -2.35
CA ILE A 39 13.49 -6.66 -2.31
C ILE A 39 12.08 -7.24 -2.18
N ALA A 40 11.73 -8.26 -2.97
CA ALA A 40 10.41 -8.89 -2.90
C ALA A 40 10.14 -9.52 -1.53
N VAL A 41 11.12 -10.26 -0.99
CA VAL A 41 11.03 -10.87 0.34
C VAL A 41 10.94 -9.80 1.43
N GLY A 42 11.74 -8.74 1.34
CA GLY A 42 11.71 -7.64 2.31
C GLY A 42 10.36 -6.91 2.31
N ALA A 43 9.81 -6.62 1.13
CA ALA A 43 8.49 -6.00 1.01
C ALA A 43 7.37 -6.91 1.57
N ALA A 44 7.43 -8.21 1.30
CA ALA A 44 6.48 -9.18 1.86
C ALA A 44 6.53 -9.24 3.39
N LYS A 45 7.73 -9.22 3.98
CA LYS A 45 7.92 -9.16 5.44
C LYS A 45 7.38 -7.86 6.04
N GLY A 46 7.63 -6.72 5.38
CA GLY A 46 7.06 -5.44 5.79
C GLY A 46 5.52 -5.48 5.79
N LEU A 47 4.92 -6.10 4.77
CA LEU A 47 3.46 -6.23 4.67
C LEU A 47 2.89 -7.20 5.70
N GLU A 48 3.56 -8.32 5.94
CA GLU A 48 3.21 -9.26 7.02
C GLU A 48 3.20 -8.56 8.38
N TYR A 49 4.22 -7.75 8.65
CA TYR A 49 4.32 -6.97 9.88
C TYR A 49 3.15 -5.98 10.04
N LEU A 50 2.78 -5.26 8.97
CA LEU A 50 1.63 -4.36 9.01
C LEU A 50 0.33 -5.10 9.33
N HIS A 51 0.16 -6.31 8.79
CA HIS A 51 -1.07 -7.08 8.97
C HIS A 51 -1.16 -7.80 10.32
N HIS A 52 -0.06 -8.38 10.82
CA HIS A 52 -0.09 -9.28 11.97
C HIS A 52 0.86 -8.88 13.11
N GLY A 53 1.86 -8.05 12.82
CA GLY A 53 2.90 -7.66 13.77
C GLY A 53 2.56 -6.41 14.60
N CYS A 54 1.59 -5.60 14.18
CA CYS A 54 1.15 -4.42 14.90
C CYS A 54 0.00 -4.72 15.89
N GLU A 55 -0.05 -4.00 17.02
CA GLU A 55 -1.15 -4.08 18.01
C GLU A 55 -2.53 -3.84 17.39
N ARG A 56 -2.57 -3.05 16.30
CA ARG A 56 -3.73 -2.87 15.43
C ARG A 56 -3.30 -3.17 14.01
N SER A 57 -3.98 -4.11 13.37
CA SER A 57 -3.68 -4.49 11.99
C SER A 57 -3.87 -3.29 11.06
N VAL A 58 -2.88 -2.99 10.24
CA VAL A 58 -2.89 -1.88 9.27
C VAL A 58 -2.99 -2.46 7.86
N ILE A 59 -4.10 -2.20 7.18
CA ILE A 59 -4.26 -2.53 5.77
C ILE A 59 -3.79 -1.34 4.93
N HIS A 60 -2.69 -1.49 4.19
CA HIS A 60 -2.11 -0.41 3.38
C HIS A 60 -3.01 0.05 2.22
N ARG A 61 -3.69 -0.89 1.56
CA ARG A 61 -4.62 -0.71 0.42
C ARG A 61 -4.02 -0.14 -0.88
N ASP A 62 -2.85 0.52 -0.86
CA ASP A 62 -2.16 0.99 -2.09
C ASP A 62 -0.72 0.48 -2.21
N ILE A 63 -0.55 -0.84 -2.26
CA ILE A 63 0.77 -1.45 -2.49
C ILE A 63 1.05 -1.47 -3.99
N LYS A 64 2.08 -0.73 -4.40
CA LYS A 64 2.63 -0.67 -5.76
C LYS A 64 4.12 -0.36 -5.69
N SER A 65 4.86 -0.63 -6.76
CA SER A 65 6.32 -0.41 -6.79
C SER A 65 6.73 1.06 -6.61
N SER A 66 5.87 2.04 -6.90
CA SER A 66 6.17 3.45 -6.58
C SER A 66 6.07 3.76 -5.07
N ASN A 67 5.35 2.92 -4.33
CA ASN A 67 5.13 3.05 -2.88
C ASN A 67 6.07 2.12 -2.07
N ILE A 68 7.01 1.46 -2.77
CA ILE A 68 8.12 0.74 -2.15
C ILE A 68 9.36 1.59 -2.40
N LEU A 69 9.85 2.24 -1.35
CA LEU A 69 11.06 3.04 -1.40
C LEU A 69 12.27 2.19 -0.99
N LEU A 70 13.46 2.59 -1.45
CA LEU A 70 14.70 1.85 -1.24
C LEU A 70 15.68 2.68 -0.41
N ASP A 71 16.17 2.11 0.69
CA ASP A 71 17.22 2.72 1.50
C ASP A 71 18.60 2.65 0.82
N GLU A 72 19.63 3.17 1.47
CA GLU A 72 21.02 3.20 0.97
C GLU A 72 21.59 1.81 0.61
N PHE A 73 21.05 0.74 1.19
CA PHE A 73 21.44 -0.65 0.95
C PHE A 73 20.47 -1.42 0.05
N LEU A 74 19.61 -0.73 -0.70
CA LEU A 74 18.55 -1.32 -1.53
C LEU A 74 17.55 -2.17 -0.75
N LYS A 75 17.37 -1.93 0.55
CA LYS A 75 16.34 -2.60 1.33
C LYS A 75 15.00 -1.88 1.15
N PRO A 76 13.90 -2.63 0.95
CA PRO A 76 12.58 -2.06 0.72
C PRO A 76 11.97 -1.49 2.01
N ARG A 77 11.36 -0.31 1.90
CA ARG A 77 10.49 0.31 2.90
C ARG A 77 9.13 0.62 2.27
N ILE A 78 8.07 0.18 2.94
CA ILE A 78 6.70 0.46 2.51
C ILE A 78 6.38 1.91 2.88
N ALA A 79 5.92 2.70 1.91
CA ALA A 79 5.61 4.11 2.05
C ALA A 79 4.19 4.41 1.52
N ASP A 80 3.72 5.63 1.80
CA ASP A 80 2.40 6.14 1.40
C ASP A 80 1.20 5.40 2.02
N PHE A 81 1.03 5.64 3.33
CA PHE A 81 -0.12 5.19 4.10
C PHE A 81 -1.33 6.11 3.96
N GLY A 82 -1.39 6.98 2.94
CA GLY A 82 -2.50 7.92 2.75
C GLY A 82 -3.86 7.24 2.58
N LEU A 83 -3.85 5.97 2.13
CA LEU A 83 -5.01 5.10 2.04
C LEU A 83 -5.00 3.99 3.08
N ALA A 84 -4.13 3.99 4.08
CA ALA A 84 -4.11 2.91 5.06
C ALA A 84 -5.37 2.92 5.95
N LYS A 85 -5.81 1.73 6.38
CA LYS A 85 -6.92 1.56 7.33
C LYS A 85 -6.47 0.73 8.51
N MET A 86 -6.70 1.23 9.72
CA MET A 86 -6.50 0.46 10.94
C MET A 86 -7.74 -0.40 11.23
N VAL A 87 -7.54 -1.69 11.46
CA VAL A 87 -8.61 -2.62 11.83
C VAL A 87 -8.52 -2.88 13.32
N GLN A 88 -9.58 -2.55 14.07
CA GLN A 88 -9.69 -2.91 15.48
C GLN A 88 -10.17 -4.36 15.62
N ALA A 89 -9.60 -5.10 16.56
CA ALA A 89 -9.99 -6.49 16.84
C ALA A 89 -11.42 -6.63 17.41
N ASN A 90 -11.98 -5.56 17.98
CA ASN A 90 -13.31 -5.56 18.59
C ASN A 90 -14.40 -5.16 17.59
N GLY A 91 -14.70 -6.02 16.61
CA GLY A 91 -16.03 -6.24 15.99
C GLY A 91 -16.88 -5.06 15.49
N GLY A 92 -16.42 -3.80 15.59
CA GLY A 92 -17.10 -2.64 15.05
C GLY A 92 -17.04 -2.73 13.55
N GLN A 93 -18.17 -3.04 12.93
CA GLN A 93 -18.33 -3.02 11.49
C GLN A 93 -18.04 -1.62 10.97
N ASP A 94 -16.78 -1.36 10.64
CA ASP A 94 -16.40 -0.17 9.90
C ASP A 94 -16.63 -0.48 8.41
N SER A 95 -17.91 -0.71 8.09
CA SER A 95 -18.46 -1.12 6.80
C SER A 95 -18.48 0.05 5.83
N THR A 96 -17.29 0.53 5.47
CA THR A 96 -17.10 1.34 4.28
C THR A 96 -16.32 0.50 3.29
N HIS A 97 -17.05 -0.29 2.50
CA HIS A 97 -16.53 -0.98 1.31
C HIS A 97 -16.23 0.04 0.21
N VAL A 98 -15.38 1.02 0.49
CA VAL A 98 -14.87 1.94 -0.52
C VAL A 98 -13.71 1.22 -1.20
N ILE A 99 -13.89 0.91 -2.48
CA ILE A 99 -12.81 0.39 -3.30
C ILE A 99 -11.78 1.52 -3.46
N VAL A 100 -10.63 1.35 -2.83
CA VAL A 100 -9.49 2.27 -2.90
C VAL A 100 -8.23 1.46 -3.18
N GLY A 101 -7.32 2.04 -3.95
CA GLY A 101 -6.08 1.41 -4.40
C GLY A 101 -5.82 1.66 -5.88
N THR A 102 -4.56 1.46 -6.30
CA THR A 102 -4.17 1.66 -7.70
C THR A 102 -4.70 0.53 -8.59
N HIS A 103 -5.36 0.90 -9.70
CA HIS A 103 -5.85 -0.03 -10.72
C HIS A 103 -4.71 -0.97 -11.18
N GLY A 104 -4.96 -2.28 -11.19
CA GLY A 104 -3.95 -3.32 -11.49
C GLY A 104 -3.27 -3.96 -10.27
N TYR A 105 -3.38 -3.35 -9.08
CA TYR A 105 -2.84 -3.89 -7.81
C TYR A 105 -3.94 -4.29 -6.80
N ILE A 106 -5.21 -4.15 -7.20
CA ILE A 106 -6.38 -4.49 -6.38
C ILE A 106 -6.63 -6.00 -6.41
N ALA A 107 -6.78 -6.62 -5.25
CA ALA A 107 -7.12 -8.03 -5.13
C ALA A 107 -8.49 -8.34 -5.78
N PRO A 108 -8.65 -9.47 -6.50
CA PRO A 108 -9.86 -9.79 -7.25
C PRO A 108 -11.13 -9.90 -6.37
N ARG A 109 -11.01 -10.30 -5.10
CA ARG A 109 -12.13 -10.31 -4.14
C ARG A 109 -12.72 -8.90 -3.91
N ASN A 110 -11.89 -7.85 -3.95
CA ASN A 110 -12.36 -6.48 -3.78
C ASN A 110 -13.08 -5.95 -5.03
N LEU A 111 -12.72 -6.43 -6.22
CA LEU A 111 -13.42 -6.15 -7.47
C LEU A 111 -14.80 -6.86 -7.52
N LEU A 112 -14.87 -8.11 -7.06
CA LEU A 112 -16.11 -8.89 -7.04
C LEU A 112 -17.17 -8.34 -6.08
N SER A 113 -16.76 -7.68 -4.99
CA SER A 113 -17.68 -6.98 -4.09
C SER A 113 -18.42 -5.83 -4.80
N CYS A 114 -17.84 -5.25 -5.86
CA CYS A 114 -18.51 -4.22 -6.68
C CYS A 114 -19.63 -4.84 -7.51
N CYS A 115 -19.33 -5.95 -8.19
CA CYS A 115 -20.28 -6.60 -9.09
C CYS A 115 -21.47 -7.23 -8.36
N LEU A 116 -21.36 -7.56 -7.08
CA LEU A 116 -22.49 -8.10 -6.29
C LEU A 116 -23.34 -7.01 -5.62
N GLY A 117 -22.81 -5.80 -5.46
CA GLY A 117 -23.54 -4.65 -4.92
C GLY A 117 -24.61 -4.14 -5.88
N ASP A 118 -24.33 -4.20 -7.19
CA ASP A 118 -25.24 -3.70 -8.24
C ASP A 118 -26.37 -4.69 -8.61
N TYR A 119 -26.28 -5.96 -8.19
CA TYR A 119 -27.31 -6.98 -8.48
C TYR A 119 -28.36 -7.16 -7.37
N LEU A 120 -28.16 -6.58 -6.19
CA LEU A 120 -29.07 -6.77 -5.04
C LEU A 120 -30.03 -5.60 -4.78
N THR A 121 -29.99 -4.52 -5.57
CA THR A 121 -30.93 -3.40 -5.42
C THR A 121 -32.14 -3.45 -6.36
N ASP A 122 -32.19 -4.38 -7.32
CA ASP A 122 -33.23 -4.42 -8.36
C ASP A 122 -34.32 -5.50 -8.16
N SER A 123 -34.53 -5.98 -6.94
CA SER A 123 -35.61 -6.94 -6.66
C SER A 123 -36.24 -6.76 -5.30
N VAL A 124 -36.94 -5.64 -5.13
CA VAL A 124 -38.16 -5.56 -4.32
C VAL A 124 -39.02 -4.41 -4.85
N SER A 125 -39.94 -4.75 -5.76
CA SER A 125 -41.16 -3.99 -6.05
C SER A 125 -42.33 -4.63 -5.30
#